data_AF-A0A0L0F2J9-F1
#
_entry.id   AF-A0A0L0F2J9-F1
#
_cell.length_a   1.000
_cell.length_b   1.000
_cell.length_c   1.000
_cell.angle_alpha   90.00
_cell.angle_beta   90.00
_cell.angle_gamma   90.00
#
_symmetry.space_group_name_H-M   'P 1'
#
loop_
_entity.id
_entity.type
_entity.pdbx_description
1 polymer ?
#
loop_
_entity_poly.entity_id
_entity_poly.type
_entity_poly.pdbx_seq_one_letter_code
_entity_poly.pdbx_strand_id
1 'polypeptide(L)'
;MHPNDGRVVSNFIIQALTKSPITIYGDGEHTRSFQYVEDLVDGLIALMNSDYDQPVNLGNPDEYSIKHFAETIVEIVGNKVPITHLAAPVDDPQRRKPDIGVARR
;
A
#
# COMPACT_ATOMS: atom_id res chain seq x y z
N MET A 1 11.41 9.42 5.24
CA MET A 1 10.90 8.02 5.29
C MET A 1 11.89 7.21 6.13
N HIS A 2 11.44 6.49 7.15
CA HIS A 2 12.34 5.65 7.95
C HIS A 2 12.54 4.33 7.21
N PRO A 3 13.78 3.88 6.91
CA PRO A 3 14.03 2.68 6.12
C PRO A 3 13.40 1.40 6.68
N ASN A 4 13.19 1.37 8.00
CA ASN A 4 12.62 0.23 8.72
C ASN A 4 11.23 0.56 9.30
N ASP A 5 10.38 1.29 8.58
CA ASP A 5 9.03 1.60 9.06
C ASP A 5 8.06 0.40 9.03
N GLY A 6 8.53 -0.75 8.52
CA GLY A 6 7.80 -2.01 8.51
C GLY A 6 6.66 -2.06 7.48
N ARG A 7 6.52 -1.04 6.62
CA ARG A 7 5.46 -1.00 5.60
C ARG A 7 5.91 -1.72 4.34
N VAL A 8 4.95 -2.31 3.65
CA VAL A 8 5.21 -3.12 2.45
C VAL A 8 5.84 -2.29 1.32
N VAL A 9 5.38 -1.04 1.11
CA VAL A 9 5.83 -0.19 0.00
C VAL A 9 7.28 0.25 0.16
N SER A 10 7.61 0.85 1.30
CA SER A 10 8.96 1.30 1.62
C SER A 10 9.95 0.13 1.59
N ASN A 11 9.60 -1.01 2.21
CA ASN A 11 10.46 -2.19 2.24
C ASN A 11 10.77 -2.71 0.83
N PHE A 12 9.75 -2.86 -0.04
CA PHE A 12 9.97 -3.39 -1.39
C PHE A 12 10.82 -2.44 -2.24
N ILE A 13 10.56 -1.13 -2.17
CA ILE A 13 11.35 -0.12 -2.87
C ILE A 13 12.81 -0.16 -2.40
N ILE A 14 13.04 -0.20 -1.09
CA ILE A 14 14.40 -0.27 -0.54
C ILE A 14 15.09 -1.56 -0.98
N GLN A 15 14.42 -2.72 -0.86
CA GLN A 15 14.97 -4.00 -1.28
C GLN A 15 15.36 -4.00 -2.76
N ALA A 16 14.49 -3.49 -3.64
CA ALA A 16 14.76 -3.37 -5.07
C ALA A 16 15.93 -2.42 -5.38
N LEU A 17 16.01 -1.26 -4.69
CA LEU A 17 17.09 -0.29 -4.86
C LEU A 17 18.43 -0.82 -4.34
N THR A 18 18.44 -1.56 -3.23
CA THR A 18 19.66 -2.15 -2.65
C THR A 18 20.04 -3.50 -3.27
N LYS A 19 19.29 -3.97 -4.28
CA LYS A 19 19.47 -5.28 -4.94
C LYS A 19 19.34 -6.46 -3.98
N SER A 20 18.53 -6.30 -2.94
CA SER A 20 18.17 -7.37 -2.01
C SER A 20 16.94 -8.12 -2.54
N PRO A 21 16.76 -9.41 -2.21
CA PRO A 21 15.51 -10.12 -2.49
C PRO A 21 14.30 -9.38 -1.93
N ILE A 22 13.21 -9.32 -2.70
CA ILE A 22 11.93 -8.83 -2.18
C ILE A 22 11.30 -9.93 -1.33
N THR A 23 10.77 -9.56 -0.17
CA THR A 23 10.22 -10.52 0.80
C THR A 23 8.70 -10.40 0.90
N ILE A 24 7.98 -11.41 0.45
CA ILE A 24 6.53 -11.54 0.62
C ILE A 24 6.26 -12.51 1.78
N TYR A 25 5.36 -12.14 2.68
CA TYR A 25 4.90 -13.06 3.73
C TYR A 25 3.61 -13.74 3.27
N GLY A 26 3.56 -15.07 3.35
CA GLY A 26 2.48 -15.88 2.78
C GLY A 26 2.60 -16.06 1.26
N ASP A 27 1.48 -16.31 0.61
CA ASP A 27 1.39 -16.53 -0.84
C ASP A 27 1.44 -15.22 -1.68
N GLY A 28 1.19 -14.07 -1.04
CA GLY A 28 1.15 -12.77 -1.70
C GLY A 28 -0.21 -12.42 -2.33
N GLU A 29 -1.23 -13.25 -2.17
CA GLU A 29 -2.57 -13.06 -2.75
C GLU A 29 -3.46 -12.12 -1.92
N HIS A 30 -3.08 -11.87 -0.67
CA HIS A 30 -3.74 -10.86 0.16
C HIS A 30 -3.66 -9.48 -0.49
N THR A 31 -4.76 -8.74 -0.40
CA THR A 31 -4.91 -7.45 -1.07
C THR A 31 -4.75 -6.28 -0.12
N ARG A 32 -4.24 -5.17 -0.67
CA ARG A 32 -4.18 -3.87 0.00
C ARG A 32 -4.69 -2.79 -0.96
N SER A 33 -5.24 -1.74 -0.38
CA SER A 33 -5.54 -0.52 -1.13
C SER A 33 -4.51 0.54 -0.79
N PHE A 34 -3.84 1.06 -1.82
CA PHE A 34 -2.78 2.06 -1.68
C PHE A 34 -3.28 3.39 -2.22
N GLN A 35 -3.20 4.45 -1.40
CA GLN A 35 -3.52 5.82 -1.80
C GLN A 35 -2.23 6.59 -2.02
N TYR A 36 -2.17 7.35 -3.11
CA TYR A 36 -1.06 8.26 -3.34
C TYR A 36 -1.19 9.49 -2.43
N VAL A 37 -0.06 10.08 -2.04
CA VAL A 37 -0.03 11.12 -1.01
C VAL A 37 -0.75 12.39 -1.46
N GLU A 38 -0.67 12.75 -2.74
CA GLU A 38 -1.33 13.95 -3.28
C GLU A 38 -2.85 13.83 -3.16
N ASP A 39 -3.43 12.68 -3.51
CA ASP A 39 -4.87 12.42 -3.37
C ASP A 39 -5.34 12.56 -1.90
N LEU A 40 -4.52 12.12 -0.95
CA LEU A 40 -4.83 12.25 0.47
C LEU A 40 -4.80 13.72 0.91
N VAL A 41 -3.79 14.47 0.48
CA VAL A 41 -3.65 15.90 0.81
C VAL A 41 -4.85 16.68 0.27
N ASP A 42 -5.25 16.43 -0.98
CA ASP A 42 -6.42 17.05 -1.58
C ASP A 42 -7.70 16.72 -0.79
N GLY A 43 -7.89 15.46 -0.42
CA GLY A 43 -9.03 15.04 0.40
C GLY A 43 -9.06 15.70 1.79
N LEU A 44 -7.90 15.86 2.43
CA LEU A 44 -7.80 16.53 3.73
C LEU A 44 -8.16 18.02 3.64
N ILE A 45 -7.69 18.71 2.60
CA ILE A 45 -8.02 20.12 2.36
C ILE A 45 -9.51 20.29 2.05
N ALA A 46 -10.08 19.40 1.24
CA ALA A 46 -11.51 19.42 0.91
C ALA A 46 -12.38 19.22 2.16
N LEU A 47 -12.06 18.21 2.98
CA LEU A 47 -12.80 17.92 4.21
C LEU A 47 -12.72 19.09 5.21
N MET A 48 -11.52 19.66 5.39
CA MET A 48 -11.28 20.79 6.30
C MET A 48 -12.09 22.03 5.92
N ASN A 49 -12.36 22.24 4.63
CA ASN A 49 -13.15 23.37 4.13
C ASN A 49 -14.64 23.04 3.95
N SER A 50 -15.08 21.85 4.36
CA SER A 50 -16.48 21.43 4.28
C SER A 50 -17.23 21.71 5.58
N ASP A 51 -18.57 21.71 5.50
CA ASP A 51 -19.44 21.76 6.68
C ASP A 51 -19.75 20.36 7.26
N TYR A 52 -19.06 19.31 6.80
CA TYR A 52 -19.29 17.94 7.23
C TYR A 52 -18.54 17.63 8.54
N ASP A 53 -19.26 17.17 9.57
CA ASP A 53 -18.74 17.04 10.93
C ASP A 53 -18.62 15.58 11.44
N GLN A 54 -18.91 14.59 10.59
CA GLN A 54 -18.77 13.17 10.92
C GLN A 54 -17.49 12.56 10.32
N PRO A 55 -17.02 11.39 10.80
CA PRO A 55 -15.86 10.72 10.22
C PRO A 55 -16.02 10.42 8.73
N VAL A 56 -14.98 10.70 7.94
CA VAL A 56 -14.92 10.43 6.50
C VAL A 56 -13.69 9.58 6.19
N ASN A 57 -13.90 8.47 5.48
CA ASN A 57 -12.78 7.71 4.92
C ASN A 57 -12.21 8.45 3.70
N LEU A 58 -10.94 8.84 3.79
CA LEU A 58 -10.14 9.27 2.65
C LEU A 58 -9.19 8.13 2.30
N GLY A 59 -9.29 7.62 1.08
CA GLY A 59 -8.58 6.41 0.65
C GLY A 59 -8.79 6.12 -0.81
N ASN A 60 -7.98 5.20 -1.35
CA ASN A 60 -8.23 4.59 -2.65
C ASN A 60 -8.99 3.26 -2.43
N PRO A 61 -10.14 3.00 -3.08
CA PRO A 61 -10.87 1.73 -2.95
C PRO A 61 -10.32 0.62 -3.86
N ASP A 62 -9.35 0.92 -4.73
CA ASP A 62 -8.75 -0.07 -5.62
C ASP A 62 -7.83 -1.00 -4.85
N GLU A 63 -7.98 -2.30 -5.10
CA GLU A 63 -7.25 -3.34 -4.40
C GLU A 63 -6.22 -3.98 -5.32
N TYR A 64 -5.03 -4.20 -4.78
CA TYR A 64 -3.93 -4.85 -5.47
C TYR A 64 -3.37 -5.96 -4.58
N SER A 65 -3.01 -7.11 -5.16
CA SER A 65 -2.32 -8.16 -4.41
C SER A 65 -0.89 -7.72 -4.09
N ILE A 66 -0.36 -8.18 -2.96
CA ILE A 66 1.03 -7.87 -2.59
C ILE A 66 2.02 -8.42 -3.61
N LYS A 67 1.71 -9.56 -4.23
CA LYS A 67 2.49 -10.12 -5.33
C LYS A 67 2.54 -9.19 -6.55
N HIS A 68 1.38 -8.74 -7.03
CA HIS A 68 1.32 -7.81 -8.17
C HIS A 68 2.10 -6.51 -7.88
N PHE A 69 1.99 -6.03 -6.65
CA PHE A 69 2.69 -4.84 -6.20
C PHE A 69 4.22 -5.03 -6.18
N ALA A 70 4.71 -6.18 -5.70
CA ALA A 70 6.13 -6.52 -5.72
C ALA A 70 6.67 -6.59 -7.17
N GLU A 71 5.95 -7.26 -8.07
CA GLU A 71 6.30 -7.37 -9.49
C GLU A 71 6.40 -5.99 -10.15
N THR A 72 5.43 -5.11 -9.89
CA THR A 72 5.40 -3.73 -10.39
C THR A 72 6.62 -2.92 -9.92
N ILE A 73 7.02 -3.06 -8.64
CA ILE A 73 8.20 -2.36 -8.12
C ILE A 73 9.49 -2.85 -8.81
N VAL A 74 9.65 -4.16 -8.99
CA VAL A 74 10.81 -4.74 -9.68
C VAL A 74 10.93 -4.19 -11.10
N GLU A 75 9.79 -4.14 -11.81
CA GLU A 75 9.72 -3.61 -13.17
C GLU A 75 10.13 -2.14 -13.24
N ILE A 76 9.55 -1.29 -12.37
CA ILE A 76 9.81 0.16 -12.36
C ILE A 76 11.26 0.47 -11.97
N VAL A 77 11.81 -0.22 -10.97
CA VAL A 77 13.19 -0.01 -10.51
C VAL A 77 14.20 -0.54 -11.53
N GLY A 78 13.84 -1.55 -12.33
CA GLY A 78 14.69 -2.12 -13.38
C GLY A 78 15.80 -3.06 -12.87
N ASN A 79 15.91 -3.28 -11.56
CA ASN A 79 16.81 -4.27 -10.97
C ASN A 79 16.09 -5.61 -10.86
N LYS A 80 16.58 -6.63 -11.56
CA LYS A 80 16.07 -8.01 -11.42
C LYS A 80 16.52 -8.59 -10.08
N VAL A 81 15.65 -8.52 -9.08
CA VAL A 81 15.83 -9.17 -7.78
C VAL A 81 14.83 -10.32 -7.63
N PRO A 82 15.18 -11.43 -6.95
CA PRO A 82 14.25 -12.51 -6.71
C PRO A 82 13.17 -12.09 -5.72
N ILE A 83 11.95 -12.62 -5.91
CA ILE A 83 10.87 -12.55 -4.93
C ILE A 83 10.94 -13.83 -4.08
N THR A 84 10.95 -13.65 -2.75
CA THR A 84 11.08 -14.72 -1.77
C THR A 84 9.86 -14.75 -0.85
N HIS A 85 9.40 -15.95 -0.50
CA HIS A 85 8.23 -16.14 0.35
C HIS A 85 8.65 -16.60 1.76
N LEU A 86 8.12 -15.94 2.78
CA LEU A 86 8.26 -16.32 4.19
C LEU A 86 6.89 -16.68 4.78
N ALA A 87 6.87 -17.30 5.96
CA ALA A 87 5.63 -17.64 6.65
C ALA A 87 4.78 -16.40 6.95
N ALA A 88 3.47 -16.48 6.70
CA ALA A 88 2.54 -15.39 6.99
C ALA A 88 2.48 -15.10 8.50
N PRO A 89 2.38 -13.82 8.93
CA PRO A 89 2.04 -13.49 10.31
C PRO A 89 0.63 -13.99 10.64
N VAL A 90 0.44 -14.49 11.86
CA VAL A 90 -0.85 -15.06 12.31
C VAL A 90 -1.99 -14.03 12.29
N ASP A 91 -1.67 -12.75 12.54
CA ASP A 91 -2.66 -11.69 12.74
C ASP A 91 -2.76 -10.69 11.57
N ASP A 92 -2.22 -11.00 10.39
CA ASP A 92 -2.27 -10.04 9.27
C ASP A 92 -3.66 -10.02 8.60
N PRO A 93 -4.35 -8.87 8.53
CA PRO A 93 -5.66 -8.82 7.89
C PRO A 93 -5.59 -9.21 6.41
N GLN A 94 -6.47 -10.10 5.98
CA GLN A 94 -6.47 -10.57 4.59
C GLN A 94 -6.88 -9.50 3.58
N ARG A 95 -7.69 -8.52 4.00
CA ARG A 95 -8.23 -7.47 3.14
C ARG A 95 -8.29 -6.12 3.85
N ARG A 96 -7.91 -5.05 3.15
CA ARG A 96 -8.10 -3.66 3.59
C ARG A 96 -8.54 -2.79 2.42
N LYS A 97 -9.84 -2.51 2.34
CA LYS A 97 -10.48 -1.67 1.31
C LYS A 97 -11.36 -0.60 1.98
N PRO A 98 -11.04 0.68 1.84
CA PRO A 98 -11.88 1.74 2.39
C PRO A 98 -13.17 1.87 1.58
N ASP A 99 -14.30 2.08 2.26
CA ASP A 99 -15.52 2.60 1.62
C ASP A 99 -15.46 4.13 1.65
N ILE A 100 -15.38 4.73 0.47
CA ILE A 100 -15.27 6.19 0.27
C ILE A 100 -16.58 6.82 -0.24
N GLY A 101 -17.71 6.13 -0.06
CA GLY A 101 -19.02 6.62 -0.52
C GLY A 101 -19.44 7.96 0.08
N VAL A 102 -18.96 8.30 1.29
CA VAL A 102 -19.20 9.61 1.93
C VAL A 102 -18.39 10.71 1.26
N ALA A 103 -17.10 10.49 0.99
CA ALA A 103 -16.20 11.48 0.40
C ALA A 103 -16.53 11.85 -1.06
N ARG A 104 -17.36 11.05 -1.74
CA ARG A 104 -17.78 11.27 -3.14
C ARG A 104 -19.10 12.05 -3.29
N ARG A 105 -19.76 12.39 -2.19
CA ARG A 105 -21.00 13.17 -2.20
C ARG A 105 -20.68 14.66 -2.23
#